data_AF-A0A7Y6M7I4-F1
#
_entry.id   AF-A0A7Y6M7I4-F1
#
_cell.length_a   1.000
_cell.length_b   1.000
_cell.length_c   1.000
_cell.angle_alpha   90.00
_cell.angle_beta   90.00
_cell.angle_gamma   90.00
#
_symmetry.space_group_name_H-M   'P 1'
#
loop_
_entity.id
_entity.type
_entity.pdbx_description
1 polymer ?
#
loop_
_entity_poly.entity_id
_entity_poly.type
_entity_poly.pdbx_seq_one_letter_code
_entity_poly.pdbx_strand_id
1 'polypeptide(L)'
;MRSMVVVVVLVLVAGCTGTAGTASTAGRTGTAGTAVPTSAGPAVARGCPKASGLRADGGLPEVRGEGRGAEVWGLLFAPAPFERGREVKIVWRMTGEGPLTVTATLPDGTRARRTFGPEAHGGSTWKRPGEEWGTGFVFPKPGCWRFDLARTHGSGRVWLPVR
;
A
#
# COMPACT_ATOMS: atom_id res chain seq x y z
N MET A 1 12.80 -38.80 -28.25
CA MET A 1 11.59 -38.79 -29.09
C MET A 1 10.38 -39.13 -28.22
N ARG A 2 9.24 -38.47 -28.48
CA ARG A 2 7.91 -38.58 -27.83
C ARG A 2 7.72 -37.74 -26.57
N SER A 3 6.70 -36.90 -26.41
CA SER A 3 5.68 -36.36 -27.32
C SER A 3 5.14 -35.11 -26.60
N MET A 4 5.13 -33.96 -27.28
CA MET A 4 4.45 -32.76 -26.80
C MET A 4 2.96 -32.89 -27.10
N VAL A 5 2.12 -32.80 -26.08
CA VAL A 5 0.67 -32.61 -26.26
C VAL A 5 0.38 -31.13 -26.10
N VAL A 6 0.13 -30.46 -27.22
CA VAL A 6 -0.35 -29.08 -27.29
C VAL A 6 -1.87 -29.12 -27.20
N VAL A 7 -2.44 -28.58 -26.12
CA VAL A 7 -3.89 -28.36 -26.02
C VAL A 7 -4.17 -26.93 -26.45
N VAL A 8 -4.72 -26.79 -27.66
CA VAL A 8 -5.27 -25.54 -28.19
C VAL A 8 -6.68 -25.37 -27.61
N VAL A 9 -6.87 -24.40 -26.72
CA VAL A 9 -8.19 -24.01 -26.22
C VAL A 9 -8.69 -22.83 -27.06
N LEU A 10 -9.79 -23.06 -27.78
CA LEU A 10 -10.50 -22.08 -28.59
C LEU A 10 -11.11 -20.97 -27.71
N VAL A 11 -10.88 -19.72 -28.10
CA VAL A 11 -11.49 -18.51 -27.54
C VAL A 11 -12.85 -18.28 -28.20
N LEU A 12 -13.93 -18.21 -27.41
CA LEU A 12 -15.24 -17.74 -27.87
C LEU A 12 -15.45 -16.31 -27.36
N VAL A 13 -15.38 -15.33 -28.26
CA VAL A 13 -15.73 -13.93 -28.00
C VAL A 13 -17.20 -13.73 -28.35
N ALA A 14 -18.06 -13.57 -27.33
CA ALA A 14 -19.44 -13.15 -27.52
C ALA A 14 -19.52 -11.62 -27.38
N GLY A 15 -19.73 -10.93 -28.51
CA GLY A 15 -20.00 -9.50 -28.55
C GLY A 15 -21.48 -9.22 -28.33
N CYS A 16 -21.81 -8.38 -27.36
CA CYS A 16 -23.15 -7.80 -27.20
C CYS A 16 -23.07 -6.31 -27.55
N THR A 17 -23.54 -5.96 -28.74
CA THR A 17 -23.90 -4.59 -29.13
C THR A 17 -25.24 -4.22 -28.49
N GLY A 18 -25.25 -3.24 -27.60
CA GLY A 18 -26.44 -2.66 -26.98
C GLY A 18 -26.53 -1.17 -27.27
N THR A 19 -27.63 -0.79 -27.92
CA THR A 19 -27.94 0.49 -28.55
C THR A 19 -27.97 1.69 -27.60
N ALA A 20 -27.56 2.84 -28.14
CA ALA A 20 -27.67 4.16 -27.52
C ALA A 20 -29.12 4.54 -27.18
N GLY A 21 -29.35 4.95 -25.93
CA GLY A 21 -30.58 5.61 -25.48
C GLY A 21 -30.35 7.13 -25.37
N THR A 22 -31.16 7.89 -26.11
CA THR A 22 -31.16 9.35 -26.17
C THR A 22 -31.71 9.98 -24.88
N ALA A 23 -31.04 11.06 -24.49
CA ALA A 23 -31.36 12.16 -23.57
C ALA A 23 -32.69 12.18 -22.78
N SER A 24 -32.57 12.46 -21.48
CA SER A 24 -33.52 13.26 -20.72
C SER A 24 -32.78 14.41 -20.01
N THR A 25 -33.25 15.62 -20.29
CA THR A 25 -32.81 16.92 -19.77
C THR A 25 -33.36 17.14 -18.35
N ALA A 26 -32.57 17.72 -17.44
CA ALA A 26 -32.93 18.88 -16.60
C ALA A 26 -32.05 19.01 -15.34
N GLY A 27 -31.24 20.07 -15.34
CA GLY A 27 -31.09 21.03 -14.23
C GLY A 27 -30.85 20.51 -12.81
N ARG A 28 -29.60 20.66 -12.34
CA ARG A 28 -29.35 21.30 -11.05
C ARG A 28 -28.01 22.02 -11.05
N THR A 29 -28.11 23.35 -11.16
CA THR A 29 -27.08 24.31 -10.74
C THR A 29 -26.84 24.10 -9.24
N GLY A 30 -25.82 23.29 -8.92
CA GLY A 30 -25.28 23.15 -7.59
C GLY A 30 -24.08 24.08 -7.45
N THR A 31 -24.24 25.11 -6.64
CA THR A 31 -23.26 26.09 -6.18
C THR A 31 -21.84 25.51 -6.08
N ALA A 32 -20.90 26.11 -6.81
CA ALA A 32 -19.47 25.90 -6.62
C ALA A 32 -19.09 26.40 -5.22
N GLY A 33 -19.13 25.49 -4.25
CA GLY A 33 -18.48 25.70 -2.96
C GLY A 33 -16.98 25.73 -3.22
N THR A 34 -16.37 26.90 -3.04
CA THR A 34 -14.92 27.07 -2.96
C THR A 34 -14.39 26.13 -1.89
N ALA A 35 -13.91 24.95 -2.30
CA ALA A 35 -13.17 24.06 -1.43
C ALA A 35 -11.83 24.73 -1.16
N VAL A 36 -11.74 25.41 -0.01
CA VAL A 36 -10.46 25.83 0.56
C VAL A 36 -9.58 24.58 0.62
N PRO A 37 -8.36 24.58 0.06
CA PRO A 37 -7.43 23.51 0.34
C PRO A 37 -7.03 23.66 1.81
N THR A 38 -7.70 22.94 2.70
CA THR A 38 -7.18 22.75 4.05
C THR A 38 -5.88 21.99 3.87
N SER A 39 -4.77 22.74 3.88
CA SER A 39 -3.45 22.17 4.02
C SER A 39 -3.52 21.30 5.28
N ALA A 40 -3.43 19.98 5.11
CA ALA A 40 -3.25 19.07 6.22
C ALA A 40 -1.81 19.29 6.72
N GLY A 41 -1.63 20.38 7.45
CA GLY A 41 -0.40 20.74 8.11
C GLY A 41 -0.13 19.80 9.30
N PRO A 42 0.90 20.10 10.10
CA PRO A 42 1.63 19.19 11.01
C PRO A 42 0.81 18.49 12.13
N ALA A 43 -0.50 18.66 12.17
CA ALA A 43 -1.39 17.96 13.10
C ALA A 43 -1.42 16.44 12.91
N VAL A 44 -1.29 15.95 11.66
CA VAL A 44 -1.35 14.51 11.38
C VAL A 44 -0.14 13.75 11.96
N ALA A 45 1.04 14.39 11.95
CA ALA A 45 2.25 13.80 12.52
C ALA A 45 2.22 13.77 14.06
N ARG A 46 1.57 14.74 14.71
CA ARG A 46 1.51 14.85 16.18
C ARG A 46 0.63 13.79 16.86
N GLY A 47 -0.28 13.13 16.13
CA GLY A 47 -1.20 12.12 16.65
C GLY A 47 -0.92 10.68 16.20
N CYS A 48 0.14 10.44 15.42
CA CYS A 48 0.48 9.10 14.98
C CYS A 48 1.22 8.38 16.14
N PRO A 49 0.73 7.22 16.66
CA PRO A 49 1.45 6.46 17.67
C PRO A 49 2.89 6.36 17.22
N LYS A 50 3.83 6.82 18.08
CA LYS A 50 5.18 7.19 17.66
C LYS A 50 5.64 6.20 16.61
N ALA A 51 6.01 6.73 15.46
CA ALA A 51 6.87 6.07 14.49
C ALA A 51 8.22 5.77 15.16
N SER A 52 8.21 5.03 16.27
CA SER A 52 9.28 4.83 17.25
C SER A 52 10.45 4.11 16.63
N GLY A 53 10.19 3.44 15.50
CA GLY A 53 11.18 2.81 14.66
C GLY A 53 11.60 3.63 13.45
N LEU A 54 10.99 4.79 13.17
CA LEU A 54 11.34 5.62 12.02
C LEU A 54 12.71 6.25 12.25
N ARG A 55 13.67 5.88 11.40
CA ARG A 55 15.06 6.34 11.40
C ARG A 55 15.43 6.81 10.01
N ALA A 56 16.30 7.82 9.92
CA ALA A 56 16.80 8.36 8.66
C ALA A 56 18.27 8.73 8.84
N ASP A 57 19.13 7.73 8.85
CA ASP A 57 20.55 7.86 9.21
C ASP A 57 21.42 7.83 7.93
N GLY A 58 21.35 8.89 7.11
CA GLY A 58 22.17 9.03 5.89
C GLY A 58 21.77 8.14 4.70
N GLY A 59 20.69 7.37 4.83
CA GLY A 59 20.08 6.55 3.78
C GLY A 59 18.58 6.81 3.61
N LEU A 60 17.90 5.93 2.87
CA LEU A 60 16.44 5.95 2.82
C LEU A 60 15.86 5.73 4.22
N PRO A 61 14.75 6.41 4.59
CA PRO A 61 14.15 6.22 5.90
C PRO A 61 13.71 4.77 6.11
N GLU A 62 13.83 4.30 7.34
CA GLU A 62 13.42 2.95 7.74
C GLU A 62 12.49 3.00 8.93
N VAL A 63 11.57 2.06 9.03
CA VAL A 63 10.70 1.90 10.19
C VAL A 63 10.79 0.48 10.75
N ARG A 64 11.02 0.35 12.05
CA ARG A 64 10.83 -0.91 12.78
C ARG A 64 9.37 -1.03 13.23
N GLY A 65 8.77 -2.18 12.97
CA GLY A 65 7.43 -2.52 13.45
C GLY A 65 7.42 -3.21 14.82
N GLU A 66 6.23 -3.26 15.41
CA GLU A 66 5.93 -4.08 16.57
C GLU A 66 5.58 -5.49 16.09
N GLY A 67 6.41 -6.48 16.40
CA GLY A 67 6.23 -7.86 15.96
C GLY A 67 5.69 -8.78 17.06
N ARG A 68 4.97 -9.82 16.65
CA ARG A 68 4.56 -10.96 17.50
C ARG A 68 4.94 -12.25 16.78
N GLY A 69 5.95 -12.95 17.32
CA GLY A 69 6.53 -14.14 16.66
C GLY A 69 7.30 -13.84 15.36
N ALA A 70 7.51 -12.56 15.04
CA ALA A 70 8.28 -12.12 13.88
C ALA A 70 8.96 -10.77 14.17
N GLU A 71 10.02 -10.48 13.45
CA GLU A 71 10.59 -9.14 13.30
C GLU A 71 10.04 -8.49 12.03
N VAL A 72 9.76 -7.19 12.07
CA VAL A 72 9.26 -6.44 10.92
C VAL A 72 10.04 -5.14 10.76
N TRP A 73 10.49 -4.90 9.53
CA TRP A 73 11.16 -3.68 9.10
C TRP A 73 10.60 -3.21 7.76
N GLY A 74 10.52 -1.90 7.55
CA GLY A 74 10.16 -1.29 6.28
C GLY A 74 11.18 -0.23 5.86
N LEU A 75 11.71 -0.33 4.64
CA LEU A 75 12.52 0.69 3.99
C LEU A 75 11.61 1.54 3.09
N LEU A 76 11.60 2.85 3.33
CA LEU A 76 10.67 3.79 2.72
C LEU A 76 11.35 4.49 1.54
N PHE A 77 10.78 4.37 0.34
CA PHE A 77 11.28 5.06 -0.87
C PHE A 77 10.68 6.47 -1.02
N ALA A 78 10.17 7.04 0.06
CA ALA A 78 9.71 8.41 0.16
C ALA A 78 9.90 8.90 1.61
N PRO A 79 10.13 10.21 1.83
CA PRO A 79 10.19 10.76 3.18
C PRO A 79 8.82 10.70 3.85
N ALA A 80 8.78 10.30 5.12
CA ALA A 80 7.60 10.43 5.95
C ALA A 80 7.54 11.83 6.60
N PRO A 81 6.35 12.46 6.72
CA PRO A 81 5.05 11.97 6.30
C PRO A 81 4.89 11.94 4.78
N PHE A 82 4.29 10.86 4.27
CA PHE A 82 4.06 10.70 2.84
C PHE A 82 3.01 11.68 2.33
N GLU A 83 3.06 12.00 1.05
CA GLU A 83 2.02 12.80 0.40
C GLU A 83 0.85 11.91 -0.02
N ARG A 84 -0.37 12.28 0.37
CA ARG A 84 -1.58 11.62 -0.12
C ARG A 84 -1.68 11.71 -1.65
N GLY A 85 -2.30 10.71 -2.26
CA GLY A 85 -2.49 10.63 -3.71
C GLY A 85 -1.22 10.32 -4.51
N ARG A 86 -0.04 10.31 -3.88
CA ARG A 86 1.21 9.85 -4.47
C ARG A 86 1.43 8.38 -4.18
N GLU A 87 1.98 7.66 -5.15
CA GLU A 87 2.45 6.30 -4.91
C GLU A 87 3.72 6.32 -4.06
N VAL A 88 3.76 5.45 -3.07
CA VAL A 88 4.93 5.21 -2.22
C VAL A 88 5.31 3.74 -2.34
N LYS A 89 6.57 3.48 -2.69
CA LYS A 89 7.18 2.17 -2.59
C LYS A 89 7.67 1.94 -1.16
N ILE A 90 7.36 0.77 -0.62
CA ILE A 90 7.89 0.28 0.66
C ILE A 90 8.44 -1.12 0.44
N VAL A 91 9.70 -1.33 0.85
CA VAL A 91 10.33 -2.65 0.90
C VAL A 91 10.26 -3.16 2.32
N TRP A 92 9.68 -4.33 2.52
CA TRP A 92 9.52 -4.98 3.81
C TRP A 92 10.56 -6.06 3.99
N ARG A 93 11.06 -6.19 5.22
CA ARG A 93 11.72 -7.40 5.69
C ARG A 93 10.95 -7.94 6.89
N MET A 94 10.57 -9.22 6.81
CA MET A 94 9.82 -9.88 7.87
C MET A 94 10.30 -11.32 8.05
N THR A 95 10.60 -11.69 9.31
CA THR A 95 10.92 -13.09 9.62
C THR A 95 9.67 -13.97 9.63
N GLY A 96 9.88 -15.28 9.49
CA GLY A 96 8.82 -16.28 9.32
C GLY A 96 8.79 -16.87 7.91
N GLU A 97 7.80 -17.68 7.62
CA GLU A 97 7.69 -18.48 6.39
C GLU A 97 6.46 -18.09 5.55
N GLY A 98 6.44 -18.53 4.29
CA GLY A 98 5.31 -18.33 3.39
C GLY A 98 5.18 -16.91 2.82
N PRO A 99 4.12 -16.66 2.04
CA PRO A 99 3.91 -15.38 1.40
C PRO A 99 3.64 -14.27 2.43
N LEU A 100 4.17 -13.06 2.17
CA LEU A 100 3.82 -11.89 2.95
C LEU A 100 2.39 -11.44 2.64
N THR A 101 1.60 -11.21 3.69
CA THR A 101 0.37 -10.42 3.61
C THR A 101 0.59 -9.05 4.24
N VAL A 102 0.03 -8.01 3.64
CA VAL A 102 0.14 -6.63 4.14
C VAL A 102 -1.08 -5.84 3.74
N THR A 103 -1.62 -5.10 4.70
CA THR A 103 -2.74 -4.17 4.53
C THR A 103 -2.40 -2.84 5.17
N ALA A 104 -2.94 -1.76 4.63
CA ALA A 104 -2.79 -0.41 5.18
C ALA A 104 -4.17 0.21 5.38
N THR A 105 -4.49 0.59 6.62
CA THR A 105 -5.83 1.03 7.02
C THR A 105 -5.79 2.25 7.94
N LEU A 106 -6.79 3.12 7.82
CA LEU A 106 -7.08 4.18 8.79
C LEU A 106 -8.06 3.68 9.86
N PRO A 107 -8.15 4.36 11.02
CA PRO A 107 -9.13 4.04 12.06
C PRO A 107 -10.60 4.07 11.58
N ASP A 108 -10.91 4.89 10.57
CA ASP A 108 -12.25 4.98 9.96
C ASP A 108 -12.56 3.82 8.99
N GLY A 109 -11.65 2.84 8.86
CA GLY A 109 -11.79 1.69 7.97
C GLY A 109 -11.34 1.96 6.52
N THR A 110 -10.92 3.19 6.19
CA THR A 110 -10.39 3.49 4.85
C THR A 110 -9.15 2.65 4.57
N ARG A 111 -9.09 2.01 3.40
CA ARG A 111 -7.94 1.22 2.94
C ARG A 111 -7.09 2.00 1.94
N ALA A 112 -5.77 1.86 2.01
CA ALA A 112 -4.90 2.38 0.98
C ALA A 112 -5.04 1.53 -0.28
N ARG A 113 -4.89 2.14 -1.45
CA ARG A 113 -4.90 1.40 -2.71
C ARG A 113 -3.51 0.79 -2.92
N ARG A 114 -3.43 -0.53 -2.96
CA ARG A 114 -2.21 -1.24 -3.35
C ARG A 114 -2.05 -1.16 -4.87
N THR A 115 -0.89 -0.68 -5.33
CA THR A 115 -0.60 -0.52 -6.76
C THR A 115 0.23 -1.67 -7.32
N PHE A 116 1.05 -2.29 -6.47
CA PHE A 116 1.73 -3.56 -6.76
C PHE A 116 2.05 -4.34 -5.48
N GLY A 117 2.43 -5.61 -5.65
CA GLY A 117 2.88 -6.50 -4.59
C GLY A 117 1.76 -7.05 -3.68
N PRO A 118 2.12 -7.74 -2.57
CA PRO A 118 3.49 -8.06 -2.14
C PRO A 118 4.23 -8.94 -3.14
N GLU A 119 5.42 -8.51 -3.54
CA GLU A 119 6.28 -9.25 -4.47
C GLU A 119 7.56 -9.67 -3.75
N ALA A 120 7.94 -10.94 -3.85
CA ALA A 120 9.15 -11.44 -3.20
C ALA A 120 10.41 -10.97 -3.94
N HIS A 121 11.45 -10.62 -3.19
CA HIS A 121 12.76 -10.31 -3.73
C HIS A 121 13.82 -11.27 -3.18
N GLY A 122 14.78 -11.66 -4.03
CA GLY A 122 15.93 -12.48 -3.64
C GLY A 122 16.88 -11.78 -2.66
N GLY A 123 16.71 -10.48 -2.44
CA GLY A 123 17.43 -9.67 -1.45
C GLY A 123 18.06 -8.41 -2.05
N SER A 124 18.69 -7.64 -1.17
CA SER A 124 19.37 -6.39 -1.50
C SER A 124 20.59 -6.16 -0.60
N THR A 125 21.23 -5.01 -0.77
CA THR A 125 22.25 -4.51 0.17
C THR A 125 21.66 -4.02 1.49
N TRP A 126 20.34 -3.80 1.57
CA TRP A 126 19.67 -3.44 2.81
C TRP A 126 19.52 -4.65 3.73
N LYS A 127 20.18 -4.62 4.90
CA LYS A 127 20.26 -5.76 5.82
C LYS A 127 19.35 -5.58 7.03
N ARG A 128 18.26 -6.35 7.07
CA ARG A 128 17.43 -6.61 8.26
C ARG A 128 17.03 -8.09 8.31
N PRO A 129 16.62 -8.61 9.48
CA PRO A 129 16.13 -9.99 9.59
C PRO A 129 14.92 -10.26 8.69
N GLY A 130 14.88 -11.44 8.08
CA GLY A 130 13.76 -11.93 7.27
C GLY A 130 13.95 -11.81 5.76
N GLU A 131 13.00 -12.39 5.03
CA GLU A 131 12.91 -12.30 3.57
C GLU A 131 12.42 -10.92 3.13
N GLU A 132 12.77 -10.53 1.91
CA GLU A 132 12.50 -9.20 1.38
C GLU A 132 11.30 -9.18 0.44
N TRP A 133 10.46 -8.16 0.58
CA TRP A 133 9.21 -8.03 -0.18
C TRP A 133 8.97 -6.58 -0.61
N GLY A 134 8.51 -6.37 -1.85
CA GLY A 134 8.16 -5.05 -2.38
C GLY A 134 6.65 -4.80 -2.37
N THR A 135 6.24 -3.56 -2.05
CA THR A 135 4.86 -3.08 -2.23
C THR A 135 4.81 -1.64 -2.71
N GLY A 136 3.73 -1.30 -3.40
CA GLY A 136 3.35 0.07 -3.75
C GLY A 136 1.98 0.43 -3.19
N PHE A 137 1.86 1.62 -2.59
CA PHE A 137 0.60 2.11 -2.03
C PHE A 137 0.33 3.55 -2.44
N VAL A 138 -0.95 3.85 -2.69
CA VAL A 138 -1.48 5.20 -2.82
C VAL A 138 -2.49 5.44 -1.71
N PHE A 139 -2.27 6.50 -0.93
CA PHE A 139 -3.11 6.83 0.23
C PHE A 139 -4.14 7.91 -0.16
N PRO A 140 -5.45 7.62 -0.08
CA PRO A 140 -6.48 8.58 -0.49
C PRO A 140 -6.72 9.71 0.52
N LYS A 141 -6.30 9.53 1.77
CA LYS A 141 -6.56 10.45 2.88
C LYS A 141 -5.28 10.70 3.69
N PRO A 142 -5.10 11.92 4.23
CA PRO A 142 -4.12 12.15 5.28
C PRO A 142 -4.52 11.35 6.54
N GLY A 143 -3.53 10.96 7.33
CA GLY A 143 -3.76 10.27 8.60
C GLY A 143 -2.56 9.46 9.06
N CYS A 144 -2.72 8.81 10.21
CA CYS A 144 -1.77 7.81 10.68
C CYS A 144 -2.24 6.43 10.23
N TRP A 145 -1.56 5.88 9.22
CA TRP A 145 -1.94 4.63 8.59
C TRP A 145 -1.36 3.45 9.34
N ARG A 146 -2.23 2.50 9.72
CA ARG A 146 -1.86 1.23 10.33
C ARG A 146 -1.55 0.22 9.24
N PHE A 147 -0.33 -0.28 9.25
CA PHE A 147 0.07 -1.44 8.48
C PHE A 147 -0.02 -2.68 9.35
N ASP A 148 -0.81 -3.66 8.94
CA ASP A 148 -0.81 -4.99 9.54
C ASP A 148 -0.15 -5.95 8.53
N LEU A 149 0.93 -6.60 8.97
CA LEU A 149 1.72 -7.55 8.20
C LEU A 149 1.61 -8.93 8.84
N ALA A 150 1.53 -9.98 8.02
CA ALA A 150 1.56 -11.35 8.53
C ALA A 150 2.25 -12.31 7.56
N ARG A 151 2.89 -13.31 8.17
CA ARG A 151 3.46 -14.53 7.60
C ARG A 151 2.94 -15.72 8.41
N THR A 152 3.17 -16.96 7.96
CA THR A 152 2.53 -18.17 8.53
C THR A 152 2.58 -18.26 10.07
N HIS A 153 3.68 -17.84 10.69
CA HIS A 153 3.90 -17.97 12.14
C HIS A 153 4.16 -16.64 12.87
N GLY A 154 3.89 -15.50 12.22
CA GLY A 154 4.16 -14.22 12.84
C GLY A 154 3.40 -13.07 12.21
N SER A 155 3.16 -12.05 13.02
CA SER A 155 2.53 -10.82 12.59
C SER A 155 3.35 -9.63 13.03
N GLY A 156 3.14 -8.48 12.40
CA GLY A 156 3.64 -7.24 12.91
C GLY A 156 2.82 -6.04 12.47
N ARG A 157 3.07 -4.93 13.16
CA ARG A 157 2.37 -3.68 12.96
C ARG A 157 3.33 -2.53 12.78
N VAL A 158 3.02 -1.65 11.84
CA VAL A 158 3.76 -0.41 11.58
C VAL A 158 2.77 0.73 11.48
N TRP A 159 3.15 1.92 11.95
CA TRP A 159 2.36 3.15 11.80
C TRP A 159 3.14 4.16 10.96
N LEU A 160 2.53 4.67 9.89
CA LEU A 160 3.16 5.63 8.98
C LEU A 160 2.27 6.85 8.75
N PRO A 161 2.80 8.08 8.92
CA PRO A 161 2.01 9.29 8.74
C PRO A 161 1.91 9.70 7.26
N VAL A 162 0.74 10.21 6.87
CA VAL A 162 0.42 10.74 5.53
C VAL A 162 -0.22 12.13 5.65
N ARG A 163 0.17 13.09 4.80
CA ARG A 163 -0.34 14.48 4.75
C ARG A 163 -1.05 14.79 3.42
#